data_AF-A0A6C0JL91-F1
#
_entry.id   AF-A0A6C0JL91-F1
#
_cell.length_a   1.000
_cell.length_b   1.000
_cell.length_c   1.000
_cell.angle_alpha   90.00
_cell.angle_beta   90.00
_cell.angle_gamma   90.00
#
_symmetry.space_group_name_H-M   'P 1'
#
loop_
_entity.id
_entity.type
_entity.pdbx_description
1 polymer ?
#
loop_
_entity_poly.entity_id
_entity_poly.type
_entity_poly.pdbx_seq_one_letter_code
_entity_poly.pdbx_strand_id
1 'polypeptide(L)'
;MGNCFGFEDKPMVTIGTKTVRKSQMKGIKTYQDALRFIGRECPDTAVITTIHNHEVAFVPVTATFQIVDEIVFKQSHIPIRRLYGRRS
;
A
#
# COMPACT_ATOMS: atom_id res chain seq x y z
N MET A 1 31.79 2.47 -19.72
CA MET A 1 30.48 3.05 -19.39
C MET A 1 29.91 2.32 -18.18
N GLY A 2 30.24 2.75 -16.97
CA GLY A 2 29.71 2.17 -15.74
C GLY A 2 28.69 3.10 -15.14
N ASN A 3 27.41 2.98 -15.52
CA ASN A 3 26.35 3.62 -14.77
C ASN A 3 26.09 2.76 -13.52
N CYS A 4 26.83 3.08 -12.45
CA CYS A 4 26.44 2.74 -11.10
C CYS A 4 25.02 3.28 -10.89
N PHE A 5 24.05 2.37 -10.92
CA PHE A 5 22.69 2.67 -10.50
C PHE A 5 22.75 3.13 -9.05
N GLY A 6 22.70 4.45 -8.86
CA GLY A 6 22.31 5.05 -7.59
C GLY A 6 20.88 4.60 -7.31
N PHE A 7 20.75 3.45 -6.65
CA PHE A 7 19.51 3.06 -5.98
C PHE A 7 19.32 4.08 -4.86
N GLU A 8 18.70 5.22 -5.19
CA GLU A 8 18.15 6.12 -4.19
C GLU A 8 17.20 5.30 -3.34
N ASP A 9 17.61 5.11 -2.09
CA ASP A 9 16.91 4.41 -1.02
C ASP A 9 15.57 5.12 -0.76
N LYS A 10 14.54 4.72 -1.52
CA LYS A 10 13.20 5.30 -1.46
C LYS A 10 12.19 4.17 -1.32
N PRO A 11 11.21 4.30 -0.41
CA PRO A 11 10.47 3.17 0.12
C PRO A 11 9.70 2.44 -0.98
N MET A 12 10.02 1.17 -1.16
CA MET A 12 9.16 0.22 -1.87
C MET A 12 8.14 -0.31 -0.86
N VAL A 13 6.90 -0.51 -1.27
CA VAL A 13 5.86 -1.02 -0.37
C VAL A 13 5.24 -2.25 -1.02
N THR A 14 5.09 -3.33 -0.26
CA THR A 14 4.28 -4.47 -0.67
C THR A 14 2.88 -4.28 -0.14
N ILE A 15 1.88 -4.33 -1.02
CA ILE A 15 0.47 -4.34 -0.68
C ILE A 15 -0.03 -5.76 -0.99
N GLY A 16 -0.34 -6.53 0.05
CA GLY A 16 -0.67 -7.94 -0.07
C GLY A 16 0.48 -8.72 -0.71
N THR A 17 0.26 -9.22 -1.92
CA THR A 17 1.24 -10.00 -2.70
C THR A 17 1.99 -9.20 -3.76
N LYS A 18 1.62 -7.93 -3.99
CA LYS A 18 2.27 -7.11 -5.03
C LYS A 18 3.18 -6.04 -4.44
N THR A 19 4.37 -5.93 -5.01
CA THR A 19 5.30 -4.85 -4.70
C THR A 19 5.02 -3.63 -5.57
N VAL A 20 4.70 -2.52 -4.92
CA VAL A 20 4.54 -1.19 -5.52
C VAL A 20 5.91 -0.53 -5.62
N ARG A 21 6.33 -0.24 -6.85
CA ARG A 21 7.53 0.58 -7.10
C ARG A 21 7.23 2.05 -6.87
N LYS A 22 8.26 2.84 -6.55
CA LYS A 22 8.14 4.30 -6.36
C LYS A 22 7.40 5.04 -7.49
N SER A 23 7.66 4.67 -8.74
CA SER A 23 6.98 5.29 -9.90
C SER A 23 5.47 5.03 -9.90
N GLN A 24 5.04 3.86 -9.42
CA GLN A 24 3.65 3.44 -9.36
C GLN A 24 2.94 4.00 -8.12
N MET A 25 3.67 4.24 -7.02
CA MET A 25 3.12 4.83 -5.80
C MET A 25 2.50 6.22 -6.07
N LYS A 26 3.01 6.98 -7.04
CA LYS A 26 2.41 8.26 -7.46
C LYS A 26 0.96 8.12 -7.97
N GLY A 27 0.59 6.94 -8.46
CA GLY A 27 -0.75 6.63 -8.94
C GLY A 27 -1.69 6.10 -7.86
N ILE A 28 -1.17 5.76 -6.67
CA ILE A 28 -1.96 5.23 -5.55
C ILE A 28 -2.25 6.39 -4.60
N LYS A 29 -3.40 7.05 -4.78
CA LYS A 29 -3.81 8.19 -3.96
C LYS A 29 -4.77 7.78 -2.86
N THR A 30 -5.61 6.79 -3.14
CA THR A 30 -6.66 6.30 -2.23
C THR A 30 -6.48 4.82 -1.91
N TYR A 31 -7.13 4.34 -0.84
CA TYR A 31 -7.16 2.92 -0.54
C TYR A 31 -7.80 2.09 -1.66
N GLN A 32 -8.75 2.67 -2.38
CA GLN A 32 -9.34 2.05 -3.55
C GLN A 32 -8.29 1.82 -4.66
N ASP A 33 -7.43 2.79 -4.93
CA ASP A 33 -6.34 2.63 -5.91
C ASP A 33 -5.38 1.53 -5.49
N ALA A 34 -5.07 1.44 -4.19
CA ALA A 34 -4.23 0.38 -3.63
C ALA A 34 -4.86 -1.01 -3.82
N LEU A 35 -6.16 -1.14 -3.56
CA LEU A 35 -6.92 -2.37 -3.79
C LEU A 35 -7.00 -2.73 -5.28
N ARG A 36 -7.24 -1.75 -6.15
CA ARG A 36 -7.24 -1.94 -7.61
C ARG A 36 -5.88 -2.37 -8.13
N PHE A 37 -4.79 -1.82 -7.57
CA PHE A 37 -3.42 -2.20 -7.94
C PHE A 37 -3.15 -3.69 -7.71
N ILE A 38 -3.66 -4.24 -6.61
CA ILE A 38 -3.56 -5.68 -6.31
C ILE A 38 -4.62 -6.53 -7.04
N GLY A 39 -5.45 -5.93 -7.90
CA GLY A 39 -6.48 -6.61 -8.70
C GLY A 39 -7.78 -6.89 -7.93
N ARG A 40 -8.03 -6.16 -6.83
CA ARG A 40 -9.29 -6.27 -6.08
C ARG A 40 -10.26 -5.21 -6.57
N GLU A 41 -11.42 -5.64 -7.05
CA GLU A 41 -12.53 -4.74 -7.34
C GLU A 41 -13.15 -4.23 -6.04
N CYS A 42 -13.17 -2.91 -5.90
CA CYS A 42 -13.69 -2.22 -4.73
C CYS A 42 -14.63 -1.09 -5.19
N PRO A 43 -15.93 -1.13 -4.80
CA PRO A 43 -16.88 -0.07 -5.11
C PRO A 43 -16.54 1.19 -4.33
N ASP A 44 -16.89 2.37 -4.86
CA ASP A 44 -16.55 3.67 -4.25
C ASP A 44 -17.19 3.89 -2.87
N THR A 45 -18.31 3.21 -2.60
CA THR A 45 -19.04 3.27 -1.33
C THR A 45 -18.54 2.27 -0.29
N ALA A 46 -17.53 1.45 -0.60
CA ALA A 46 -17.02 0.48 0.35
C ALA A 46 -16.27 1.14 1.51
N VAL A 47 -16.41 0.53 2.68
CA VAL A 47 -15.62 0.82 3.87
C VAL A 47 -14.67 -0.35 4.08
N ILE A 48 -13.41 -0.03 4.37
CA ILE A 48 -12.38 -0.99 4.72
C ILE A 48 -12.01 -0.83 6.19
N THR A 49 -11.45 -1.87 6.76
CA THR A 49 -10.80 -1.78 8.05
C THR A 49 -9.30 -1.66 7.83
N THR A 50 -8.68 -0.70 8.50
CA THR A 50 -7.24 -0.49 8.51
C THR A 50 -6.72 -0.78 9.90
N ILE A 51 -5.56 -1.42 9.97
CA ILE A 51 -4.88 -1.73 11.22
C ILE A 51 -3.51 -1.09 11.17
N HIS A 52 -3.21 -0.23 12.13
CA HIS A 52 -1.91 0.39 12.29
C HIS A 52 -1.49 0.42 13.76
N ASN A 53 -0.32 -0.10 14.10
CA ASN A 53 0.18 -0.15 15.49
C ASN A 53 -0.83 -0.73 16.50
N HIS A 54 -1.59 -1.76 16.10
CA HIS A 54 -2.69 -2.37 16.88
C HIS A 54 -3.96 -1.51 17.02
N GLU A 55 -3.99 -0.32 16.44
CA GLU A 55 -5.20 0.49 16.33
C GLU A 55 -6.01 0.07 15.11
N VAL A 56 -7.32 -0.04 15.28
CA VAL A 56 -8.26 -0.44 14.24
C VAL A 56 -9.12 0.76 13.86
N ALA A 57 -9.13 1.12 12.58
CA ALA A 57 -9.95 2.21 12.05
C ALA A 57 -10.78 1.74 10.85
N PHE A 58 -12.03 2.20 10.78
CA PHE A 58 -12.92 1.97 9.65
C PHE A 58 -12.89 3.22 8.77
N VAL A 59 -12.43 3.07 7.53
CA VAL A 59 -12.25 4.20 6.61
C VAL A 59 -12.92 3.90 5.27
N PRO A 60 -13.52 4.91 4.62
CA PRO A 60 -14.02 4.74 3.26
C PRO A 60 -12.83 4.48 2.31
N VAL A 61 -13.04 3.69 1.27
CA VAL A 61 -11.97 3.36 0.31
C VAL A 61 -11.48 4.57 -0.49
N THR A 62 -12.29 5.62 -0.55
CA THR A 62 -11.97 6.91 -1.16
C THR A 62 -11.05 7.78 -0.29
N ALA A 63 -10.82 7.38 0.97
CA ALA A 63 -9.87 8.07 1.84
C ALA A 63 -8.44 7.97 1.29
N THR A 64 -7.64 9.00 1.59
CA THR A 64 -6.23 9.06 1.22
C THR A 64 -5.48 7.84 1.71
N PHE A 65 -4.71 7.21 0.82
CA PHE A 65 -3.91 6.04 1.14
C PHE A 65 -2.82 6.41 2.14
N GLN A 66 -2.81 5.72 3.28
CA GLN A 66 -1.73 5.79 4.26
C GLN A 66 -1.08 4.41 4.37
N ILE A 67 0.22 4.40 4.66
CA ILE A 67 0.95 3.15 4.85
C ILE A 67 0.66 2.63 6.26
N VAL A 68 -0.37 1.80 6.34
CA VAL A 68 -0.78 1.03 7.53
C VAL A 68 -0.08 -0.32 7.56
N ASP A 69 -0.31 -1.12 8.61
CA ASP A 69 0.26 -2.49 8.71
C ASP A 69 -0.60 -3.50 7.96
N GLU A 70 -1.91 -3.31 7.96
CA GLU A 70 -2.86 -4.20 7.31
C GLU A 70 -4.14 -3.49 6.86
N ILE A 71 -4.69 -3.93 5.73
CA ILE A 71 -6.03 -3.60 5.27
C ILE A 71 -6.86 -4.87 5.30
N VAL A 72 -8.03 -4.84 5.92
CA VAL A 72 -9.03 -5.89 5.85
C VAL A 72 -10.16 -5.45 4.94
N PHE A 73 -10.39 -6.21 3.87
CA PHE A 73 -11.45 -5.97 2.90
C PHE A 73 -12.15 -7.28 2.52
N LYS A 74 -13.48 -7.35 2.66
CA LYS A 74 -14.27 -8.56 2.37
C LYS A 74 -13.68 -9.84 2.99
N GLN A 75 -13.34 -9.78 4.28
CA GLN A 75 -12.69 -10.88 5.03
C GLN A 75 -11.27 -11.27 4.52
N SER A 76 -10.73 -10.56 3.54
CA SER A 76 -9.35 -10.74 3.09
C SER A 76 -8.43 -9.81 3.87
N HIS A 77 -7.39 -10.41 4.44
CA HIS A 77 -6.30 -9.77 5.15
C HIS A 77 -5.19 -9.39 4.16
N ILE A 78 -4.96 -8.09 3.99
CA ILE A 78 -4.02 -7.53 3.00
C ILE A 78 -2.92 -6.83 3.79
N PRO A 79 -1.82 -7.54 4.14
CA PRO A 79 -0.72 -6.94 4.86
C PRO A 79 -0.03 -5.90 3.97
N ILE A 80 0.34 -4.78 4.58
CA ILE A 80 1.15 -3.75 3.94
C ILE A 80 2.51 -3.75 4.62
N ARG A 81 3.56 -3.92 3.83
CA ARG A 81 4.94 -3.97 4.33
C ARG A 81 5.77 -2.93 3.63
N ARG A 82 6.40 -2.06 4.41
CA ARG A 82 7.48 -1.20 3.90
C ARG A 82 8.68 -2.10 3.62
N LEU A 83 9.03 -2.25 2.35
CA LEU A 83 10.31 -2.79 1.94
C LEU A 83 11.32 -1.66 2.05
N TYR A 84 11.97 -1.59 3.21
CA TYR A 84 13.09 -0.70 3.41
C TYR A 84 14.25 -1.11 2.49
N GLY A 85 14.84 -0.13 1.79
CA GLY A 85 16.27 -0.13 1.58
C GLY A 85 16.96 0.09 2.94
N ARG A 86 18.14 -0.50 3.10
CA ARG A 86 18.82 -0.79 4.37
C ARG A 86 18.52 0.20 5.51
N ARG A 87 18.15 -0.34 6.69
CA ARG A 87 18.52 0.26 7.98
C ARG A 87 20.02 0.59 7.90
N SER A 88 20.36 1.88 7.82
CA SER A 88 21.68 2.36 8.25
C SER A 88 21.67 2.50 9.76
#